data_AF-A0A1X1L0V2-F1
#
_entry.id   AF-A0A1X1L0V2-F1
#
_cell.length_a   1.000
_cell.length_b   1.000
_cell.length_c   1.000
_cell.angle_alpha   90.00
_cell.angle_beta   90.00
_cell.angle_gamma   90.00
#
_symmetry.space_group_name_H-M   'P 1'
#
loop_
_entity.id
_entity.type
_entity.pdbx_description
1 polymer ?
#
loop_
_entity_poly.entity_id
_entity_poly.type
_entity_poly.pdbx_seq_one_letter_code
_entity_poly.pdbx_strand_id
1 'polypeptide(L)'
;MLARESTVSNELREASFSTFKAETKEEHEAKEFAIKQAKEYLNGMTGNTLIMGNPGTGKSHLCYSMAKAINEGYKSRNEPKSVLFVSITEIITRIQSGWQYRQSDFTEYDALKLLTEVDYLFIDDLGTESVMNSRKDEANNWVQTFLFKVFDKRETTIINTNHNGKELARIYNDKLVSRIGKRSEGNVYNMTDIQDKRMKRNF
;
A
#
# COMPACT_ATOMS: atom_id res chain seq x y z
N MET A 1 11.33 -2.71 -12.90
CA MET A 1 12.05 -1.59 -12.25
C MET A 1 11.12 -1.12 -11.15
N LEU A 2 11.57 -1.03 -9.89
CA LEU A 2 10.80 -0.25 -8.90
C LEU A 2 10.79 1.17 -9.45
N ALA A 3 9.62 1.65 -9.88
CA ALA A 3 9.54 2.81 -10.77
C ALA A 3 10.22 4.05 -10.19
N ARG A 4 10.77 4.89 -11.08
CA ARG A 4 11.40 6.18 -10.78
C ARG A 4 10.46 7.18 -10.06
N GLU A 5 9.17 6.85 -9.99
CA GLU A 5 8.07 7.62 -9.41
C GLU A 5 7.62 7.10 -8.03
N SER A 6 8.36 6.15 -7.45
CA SER A 6 8.03 5.60 -6.14
C SER A 6 8.30 6.64 -5.03
N THR A 7 7.26 6.98 -4.27
CA THR A 7 7.25 7.98 -3.18
C THR A 7 7.89 7.44 -1.89
N VAL A 8 9.00 6.73 -2.02
CA VAL A 8 9.57 5.93 -0.92
C VAL A 8 10.56 6.79 -0.15
N SER A 9 10.35 6.87 1.17
CA SER A 9 11.29 7.52 2.10
C SER A 9 12.69 6.87 2.03
N ASN A 10 13.74 7.63 2.33
CA ASN A 10 15.11 7.09 2.29
C ASN A 10 15.29 5.86 3.21
N GLU A 11 14.62 5.85 4.36
CA GLU A 11 14.64 4.72 5.30
C GLU A 11 14.05 3.45 4.70
N LEU A 12 12.94 3.57 3.95
CA LEU A 12 12.30 2.42 3.31
C LEU A 12 13.13 1.89 2.13
N ARG A 13 13.97 2.71 1.47
CA ARG A 13 14.79 2.25 0.33
C ARG A 13 15.74 1.12 0.70
N GLU A 14 16.17 1.02 1.95
CA GLU A 14 17.03 -0.07 2.45
C GLU A 14 16.22 -1.25 3.04
N ALA A 15 14.90 -1.10 3.18
CA ALA A 15 14.04 -2.15 3.72
C ALA A 15 14.04 -3.39 2.80
N SER A 16 14.17 -4.55 3.43
CA SER A 16 14.08 -5.89 2.84
C SER A 16 13.72 -6.88 3.94
N PHE A 17 13.39 -8.13 3.58
CA PHE A 17 13.09 -9.15 4.58
C PHE A 17 14.29 -9.43 5.49
N SER A 18 15.53 -9.32 4.99
CA SER A 18 16.73 -9.52 5.81
C SER A 18 16.96 -8.38 6.80
N THR A 19 16.56 -7.15 6.46
CA THR A 19 16.70 -5.97 7.34
C THR A 19 15.52 -5.77 8.30
N PHE A 20 14.45 -6.56 8.18
CA PHE A 20 13.34 -6.55 9.15
C PHE A 20 13.76 -7.27 10.44
N LYS A 21 13.85 -6.51 11.55
CA LYS A 21 14.21 -7.02 12.88
C LYS A 21 12.99 -7.59 13.61
N ALA A 22 12.82 -8.90 13.51
CA ALA A 22 11.87 -9.66 14.32
C ALA A 22 12.54 -10.11 15.61
N GLU A 23 11.94 -9.75 16.74
CA GLU A 23 12.37 -10.02 18.11
C GLU A 23 11.29 -10.81 18.88
N THR A 24 10.02 -10.64 18.52
CA THR A 24 8.88 -11.37 19.12
C THR A 24 8.29 -12.41 18.15
N LYS A 25 7.52 -13.36 18.70
CA LYS A 25 6.83 -14.38 17.91
C LYS A 25 5.92 -13.75 16.84
N GLU A 26 5.17 -12.73 17.22
CA GLU A 26 4.21 -12.02 16.37
C GLU A 26 4.91 -11.32 15.20
N GLU A 27 6.11 -10.79 15.43
CA GLU A 27 6.95 -10.17 14.40
C GLU A 27 7.55 -11.20 13.43
N HIS A 28 7.92 -12.37 13.95
CA HIS A 28 8.34 -13.50 13.11
C HIS A 28 7.19 -13.98 12.23
N GLU A 29 6.00 -14.17 12.78
CA GLU A 29 4.80 -14.58 12.05
C GLU A 29 4.40 -13.55 10.97
N ALA A 30 4.50 -12.25 11.27
CA ALA A 30 4.24 -11.19 10.30
C ALA A 30 5.23 -11.22 9.12
N LYS A 31 6.51 -11.43 9.41
CA LYS A 31 7.55 -11.58 8.39
C LYS A 31 7.34 -12.84 7.55
N GLU A 32 7.01 -13.96 8.17
CA GLU A 32 6.72 -15.22 7.48
C GLU A 32 5.49 -15.11 6.56
N PHE A 33 4.42 -14.46 7.04
CA PHE A 33 3.26 -14.15 6.22
C PHE A 33 3.65 -13.36 4.97
N ALA A 34 4.40 -12.26 5.13
CA ALA A 34 4.81 -11.41 4.02
C ALA A 34 5.72 -12.16 3.01
N ILE A 35 6.64 -13.01 3.50
CA ILE A 35 7.47 -13.88 2.65
C ILE A 35 6.62 -14.87 1.87
N LYS A 36 5.66 -15.53 2.54
CA LYS A 36 4.75 -16.50 1.93
C LYS A 36 3.93 -15.82 0.82
N GLN A 37 3.35 -14.66 1.11
CA GLN A 37 2.54 -13.91 0.14
C GLN A 37 3.35 -13.46 -1.08
N ALA A 38 4.59 -12.98 -0.89
CA ALA A 38 5.46 -12.67 -2.02
C ALA A 38 5.74 -13.89 -2.91
N LYS A 39 5.91 -15.08 -2.31
CA LYS A 39 6.05 -16.34 -3.06
C LYS A 39 4.77 -16.73 -3.80
N GLU A 40 3.60 -16.56 -3.19
CA GLU A 40 2.32 -16.83 -3.83
C GLU A 40 2.10 -15.94 -5.06
N TYR A 41 2.44 -14.64 -4.99
CA TYR A 41 2.40 -13.75 -6.15
C TYR A 41 3.39 -14.13 -7.25
N LEU A 42 4.59 -14.57 -6.89
CA LEU A 42 5.55 -15.11 -7.84
C LEU A 42 5.05 -16.43 -8.47
N ASN A 43 4.11 -17.14 -7.84
CA ASN A 43 3.49 -18.35 -8.38
C ASN A 43 2.17 -18.07 -9.12
N GLY A 44 1.87 -16.80 -9.44
CA GLY A 44 0.71 -16.42 -10.25
C GLY A 44 -0.58 -16.19 -9.45
N MET A 45 -0.50 -16.05 -8.13
CA MET A 45 -1.65 -15.64 -7.32
C MET A 45 -2.22 -14.29 -7.80
N THR A 46 -3.54 -14.17 -7.74
CA THR A 46 -4.26 -12.91 -7.90
C THR A 46 -5.14 -12.65 -6.67
N GLY A 47 -5.49 -11.38 -6.45
CA GLY A 47 -6.29 -10.94 -5.32
C GLY A 47 -5.57 -9.89 -4.50
N ASN A 48 -6.28 -9.27 -3.56
CA ASN A 48 -5.68 -8.25 -2.71
C ASN A 48 -5.10 -8.88 -1.44
N THR A 49 -3.94 -8.38 -1.00
CA THR A 49 -3.36 -8.67 0.32
C THR A 49 -3.49 -7.44 1.19
N LEU A 50 -3.96 -7.61 2.42
CA LEU A 50 -4.05 -6.52 3.40
C LEU A 50 -3.18 -6.82 4.62
N ILE A 51 -2.28 -5.90 4.94
CA ILE A 51 -1.51 -5.91 6.19
C ILE A 51 -2.02 -4.75 7.06
N MET A 52 -2.75 -5.08 8.12
CA MET A 52 -3.36 -4.12 9.03
C MET A 52 -2.61 -4.10 10.36
N GLY A 53 -2.75 -3.03 11.15
CA GLY A 53 -2.23 -3.00 12.53
C GLY A 53 -1.73 -1.61 12.92
N ASN A 54 -1.30 -1.45 14.16
CA ASN A 54 -0.95 -0.15 14.73
C ASN A 54 0.21 0.55 13.99
N PRO A 55 0.32 1.89 14.04
CA PRO A 55 1.49 2.61 13.55
C PRO A 55 2.80 2.07 14.14
N GLY A 56 3.89 2.16 13.38
CA GLY A 56 5.23 1.80 13.87
C GLY A 56 5.52 0.30 14.08
N THR A 57 4.59 -0.58 13.69
CA THR A 57 4.72 -2.05 13.74
C THR A 57 5.53 -2.66 12.59
N GLY A 58 5.91 -1.85 11.59
CA GLY A 58 6.75 -2.30 10.46
C GLY A 58 6.00 -2.75 9.20
N LYS A 59 4.70 -2.47 9.08
CA LYS A 59 3.89 -2.79 7.89
C LYS A 59 4.49 -2.28 6.57
N SER A 60 4.86 -1.00 6.50
CA SER A 60 5.48 -0.40 5.32
C SER A 60 6.80 -1.08 4.94
N HIS A 61 7.61 -1.48 5.93
CA HIS A 61 8.84 -2.23 5.71
C HIS A 61 8.53 -3.59 5.07
N LEU A 62 7.58 -4.34 5.61
CA LEU A 62 7.18 -5.65 5.08
C LEU A 62 6.60 -5.53 3.66
N CYS A 63 5.68 -4.60 3.42
CA CYS A 63 5.14 -4.36 2.08
C CYS A 63 6.23 -3.96 1.06
N TYR A 64 7.16 -3.09 1.45
CA TYR A 64 8.26 -2.71 0.56
C TYR A 64 9.22 -3.89 0.30
N SER A 65 9.44 -4.72 1.31
CA SER A 65 10.23 -5.96 1.18
C SER A 65 9.58 -6.95 0.21
N MET A 66 8.25 -7.09 0.26
CA MET A 66 7.48 -7.86 -0.72
C MET A 66 7.64 -7.28 -2.13
N ALA A 67 7.50 -5.96 -2.29
CA ALA A 67 7.65 -5.29 -3.58
C ALA A 67 9.03 -5.56 -4.22
N LYS A 68 10.10 -5.48 -3.41
CA LYS A 68 11.47 -5.84 -3.84
C LYS A 68 11.57 -7.31 -4.25
N ALA A 69 11.12 -8.22 -3.38
CA ALA A 69 11.20 -9.66 -3.63
C ALA A 69 10.43 -10.06 -4.91
N ILE A 70 9.26 -9.47 -5.16
CA ILE A 70 8.48 -9.71 -6.38
C ILE A 70 9.22 -9.17 -7.61
N ASN A 71 9.68 -7.92 -7.58
CA ASN A 71 10.41 -7.31 -8.70
C ASN A 71 11.71 -8.08 -9.02
N GLU A 72 12.46 -8.52 -8.02
CA GLU A 72 13.68 -9.32 -8.19
C GLU A 72 13.36 -10.74 -8.67
N GLY A 73 12.35 -11.39 -8.10
CA GLY A 73 11.94 -12.74 -8.49
C GLY A 73 11.45 -12.84 -9.93
N TYR A 74 10.71 -11.84 -10.42
CA TYR A 74 10.31 -11.80 -11.83
C TYR A 74 11.48 -11.49 -12.78
N LYS A 75 12.40 -10.61 -12.36
CA LYS A 75 13.62 -10.33 -13.12
C LYS A 75 14.52 -11.56 -13.25
N SER A 76 14.70 -12.33 -12.18
CA SER A 76 15.55 -13.52 -12.21
C SER A 76 15.00 -14.64 -13.10
N ARG A 77 13.68 -14.63 -13.35
CA ARG A 77 12.99 -15.52 -14.30
C ARG A 77 12.99 -15.01 -15.75
N ASN A 78 13.64 -13.88 -16.02
CA ASN A 78 13.61 -13.20 -17.32
C ASN A 78 12.19 -12.80 -17.80
N GLU A 79 11.29 -12.54 -16.84
CA GLU A 79 9.90 -12.12 -17.08
C GLU A 79 9.60 -10.84 -16.27
N PRO A 80 10.31 -9.72 -16.53
CA PRO A 80 10.24 -8.55 -15.68
C PRO A 80 8.81 -7.98 -15.61
N LYS A 81 8.34 -7.77 -14.38
CA LYS A 81 7.05 -7.15 -14.07
C LYS A 81 7.23 -5.72 -13.57
N SER A 82 6.22 -4.89 -13.84
CA SER A 82 6.14 -3.53 -13.31
C SER A 82 5.64 -3.58 -11.86
N VAL A 83 6.43 -3.02 -10.94
CA VAL A 83 6.12 -2.99 -9.51
C VAL A 83 6.19 -1.55 -9.04
N LEU A 84 5.07 -1.05 -8.51
CA LEU A 84 4.92 0.32 -8.06
C LEU A 84 4.54 0.32 -6.58
N PHE A 85 5.32 1.03 -5.77
CA PHE A 85 5.04 1.29 -4.37
C PHE A 85 4.77 2.79 -4.19
N VAL A 86 3.60 3.14 -3.65
CA VAL A 86 3.13 4.52 -3.53
C VAL A 86 2.45 4.79 -2.20
N SER A 87 2.58 6.04 -1.75
CA SER A 87 1.70 6.66 -0.77
C SER A 87 0.53 7.32 -1.51
N ILE A 88 -0.70 6.89 -1.21
CA ILE A 88 -1.90 7.46 -1.83
C ILE A 88 -2.06 8.94 -1.45
N THR A 89 -1.69 9.30 -0.23
CA THR A 89 -1.67 10.69 0.25
C THR A 89 -0.78 11.58 -0.61
N GLU A 90 0.41 11.11 -1.00
CA GLU A 90 1.32 11.88 -1.86
C GLU A 90 0.76 12.04 -3.28
N ILE A 91 0.17 10.98 -3.85
CA ILE A 91 -0.49 11.04 -5.16
C ILE A 91 -1.63 12.06 -5.15
N ILE A 92 -2.50 12.02 -4.14
CA ILE A 92 -3.62 12.97 -3.99
C ILE A 92 -3.10 14.40 -3.86
N THR A 93 -2.09 14.62 -3.01
CA THR A 93 -1.51 15.94 -2.80
C THR A 93 -0.94 16.52 -4.10
N ARG A 94 -0.26 15.69 -4.91
CA ARG A 94 0.31 16.10 -6.20
C ARG A 94 -0.76 16.44 -7.24
N ILE A 95 -1.88 15.70 -7.27
CA ILE A 95 -3.01 16.03 -8.14
C ILE A 95 -3.63 17.37 -7.71
N GLN A 96 -3.88 17.53 -6.41
CA GLN A 96 -4.53 18.71 -5.86
C GLN A 96 -3.69 19.98 -5.99
N SER A 97 -2.36 19.90 -5.88
CA SER A 97 -1.47 21.05 -6.10
C SER A 97 -1.57 21.55 -7.54
N GLY A 98 -1.67 20.65 -8.52
CA GLY A 98 -1.89 21.00 -9.93
C GLY A 98 -3.17 21.82 -10.19
N TRP A 99 -4.21 21.65 -9.37
CA TRP A 99 -5.46 22.44 -9.49
C TRP A 99 -5.28 23.88 -9.02
N GLN A 100 -4.42 24.12 -8.03
CA GLN A 100 -4.17 25.47 -7.51
C GLN A 100 -3.36 26.32 -8.51
N TYR A 101 -2.40 25.70 -9.21
CA TYR A 101 -1.46 26.43 -10.06
C TYR A 101 -1.82 26.49 -11.55
N ARG A 102 -2.91 25.82 -12.00
CA ARG A 102 -3.40 25.76 -13.40
C ARG A 102 -2.35 25.35 -14.45
N GLN A 103 -1.20 24.85 -14.02
CA GLN A 103 -0.21 24.12 -14.80
C GLN A 103 0.04 22.83 -14.01
N SER A 104 -0.28 21.68 -14.60
CA SER A 104 -0.10 20.38 -13.95
C SER A 104 0.70 19.46 -14.86
N ASP A 105 1.87 19.06 -14.37
CA ASP A 105 2.69 17.99 -14.96
C ASP A 105 2.19 16.59 -14.54
N PHE A 106 1.10 16.51 -13.76
CA PHE A 106 0.57 15.26 -13.21
C PHE A 106 -0.92 15.36 -12.88
N THR A 107 -1.77 14.85 -13.76
CA THR A 107 -3.22 14.95 -13.65
C THR A 107 -3.86 13.73 -12.98
N GLU A 108 -5.16 13.80 -12.68
CA GLU A 108 -5.93 12.61 -12.25
C GLU A 108 -5.84 11.48 -13.28
N TYR A 109 -5.86 11.82 -14.57
CA TYR A 109 -5.73 10.84 -15.65
C TYR A 109 -4.37 10.14 -15.61
N ASP A 110 -3.29 10.90 -15.45
CA ASP A 110 -1.93 10.34 -15.38
C ASP A 110 -1.77 9.43 -14.15
N ALA A 111 -2.31 9.86 -13.01
CA ALA A 111 -2.32 9.05 -11.80
C ALA A 111 -3.14 7.76 -11.96
N LEU A 112 -4.34 7.83 -12.52
CA LEU A 112 -5.15 6.64 -12.79
C LEU A 112 -4.43 5.67 -13.72
N LYS A 113 -3.80 6.18 -14.79
CA LYS A 113 -3.03 5.38 -15.73
C LYS A 113 -1.87 4.66 -15.01
N LEU A 114 -1.05 5.42 -14.28
CA LEU A 114 0.07 4.92 -13.51
C LEU A 114 -0.35 3.82 -12.52
N LEU A 115 -1.43 4.05 -11.76
CA LEU A 115 -1.87 3.13 -10.71
C LEU A 115 -2.59 1.89 -11.27
N THR A 116 -3.11 1.92 -12.50
CA THR A 116 -3.90 0.81 -13.06
C THR A 116 -3.14 -0.03 -14.08
N GLU A 117 -2.13 0.51 -14.77
CA GLU A 117 -1.37 -0.23 -15.79
C GLU A 117 -0.22 -1.08 -15.23
N VAL A 118 0.16 -0.88 -13.96
CA VAL A 118 1.22 -1.67 -13.31
C VAL A 118 0.73 -3.07 -12.91
N ASP A 119 1.58 -4.07 -13.12
CA ASP A 119 1.29 -5.48 -12.77
C ASP A 119 1.05 -5.61 -11.26
N TYR A 120 1.93 -5.04 -10.43
CA TYR A 120 1.82 -5.06 -8.97
C TYR A 120 1.83 -3.65 -8.39
N LEU A 121 0.70 -3.28 -7.79
CA LEU A 121 0.56 -2.04 -7.03
C LEU A 121 0.62 -2.33 -5.53
N PHE A 122 1.51 -1.60 -4.86
CA PHE A 122 1.63 -1.53 -3.41
C PHE A 122 1.16 -0.15 -2.95
N ILE A 123 0.14 -0.13 -2.11
CA ILE A 123 -0.38 1.07 -1.46
C ILE A 123 0.06 1.07 0.00
N ASP A 124 0.81 2.10 0.37
CA ASP A 124 1.23 2.37 1.73
C ASP A 124 0.23 3.28 2.44
N ASP A 125 -0.07 2.93 3.69
CA ASP A 125 -0.84 3.71 4.66
C ASP A 125 -2.23 4.16 4.18
N LEU A 126 -3.01 3.22 3.62
CA LEU A 126 -4.37 3.49 3.16
C LEU A 126 -5.28 3.91 4.32
N GLY A 127 -6.02 5.00 4.15
CA GLY A 127 -6.94 5.56 5.13
C GLY A 127 -6.46 6.88 5.71
N THR A 128 -5.15 7.14 5.70
CA THR A 128 -4.56 8.38 6.21
C THR A 128 -4.98 9.61 5.40
N GLU A 129 -5.25 9.45 4.11
CA GLU A 129 -5.69 10.54 3.23
C GLU A 129 -7.08 11.09 3.62
N SER A 130 -7.92 10.28 4.29
CA SER A 130 -9.24 10.69 4.75
C SER A 130 -9.15 11.70 5.90
N VAL A 131 -8.18 11.53 6.81
CA VAL A 131 -7.93 12.44 7.93
C VAL A 131 -7.49 13.81 7.41
N MET A 132 -6.63 13.83 6.38
CA MET A 132 -6.16 15.08 5.77
C MET A 132 -7.27 15.86 5.05
N ASN A 133 -8.27 15.15 4.49
CA ASN A 133 -9.37 15.75 3.73
C ASN A 133 -10.68 15.90 4.55
N SER A 134 -10.69 15.48 5.82
CA SER A 134 -11.87 15.38 6.70
C SER A 134 -12.66 16.67 6.92
N ARG A 135 -12.11 17.84 6.56
CA ARG A 135 -12.76 19.15 6.75
C ARG A 135 -13.56 19.63 5.53
N LYS A 136 -13.58 18.87 4.43
CA LYS A 136 -14.27 19.24 3.18
C LYS A 136 -14.94 18.02 2.55
N ASP A 137 -16.28 17.96 2.62
CA ASP A 137 -17.07 16.84 2.11
C ASP A 137 -16.80 16.53 0.62
N GLU A 138 -16.64 17.57 -0.19
CA GLU A 138 -16.32 17.42 -1.62
C GLU A 138 -14.95 16.77 -1.87
N ALA A 139 -13.93 17.16 -1.11
CA ALA A 139 -12.59 16.60 -1.23
C ALA A 139 -12.59 15.12 -0.82
N ASN A 140 -13.29 14.78 0.26
CA ASN A 140 -13.46 13.40 0.70
C ASN A 140 -14.20 12.55 -0.36
N ASN A 141 -15.29 13.07 -0.93
CA ASN A 141 -16.04 12.36 -1.97
C ASN A 141 -15.20 12.13 -3.25
N TRP A 142 -14.41 13.13 -3.67
CA TRP A 142 -13.50 12.96 -4.81
C TRP A 142 -12.44 11.90 -4.53
N VAL A 143 -11.81 11.90 -3.34
CA VAL A 143 -10.81 10.89 -2.96
C VAL A 143 -11.41 9.48 -3.02
N GLN A 144 -12.60 9.27 -2.45
CA GLN A 144 -13.26 7.97 -2.51
C GLN A 144 -13.59 7.55 -3.94
N THR A 145 -14.01 8.49 -4.79
CA THR A 145 -14.28 8.23 -6.21
C THR A 145 -13.00 7.86 -6.97
N PHE A 146 -11.90 8.57 -6.72
CA PHE A 146 -10.60 8.29 -7.30
C PHE A 146 -10.10 6.89 -6.92
N LEU A 147 -10.13 6.56 -5.61
CA LEU A 147 -9.72 5.23 -5.13
C LEU A 147 -10.61 4.12 -5.70
N PHE A 148 -11.92 4.36 -5.78
CA PHE A 148 -12.82 3.40 -6.42
C PHE A 148 -12.42 3.12 -7.87
N LYS A 149 -12.12 4.15 -8.68
CA LYS A 149 -11.64 3.99 -10.07
C LYS A 149 -10.34 3.18 -10.14
N VAL A 150 -9.44 3.35 -9.18
CA VAL A 150 -8.19 2.58 -9.09
C VAL A 150 -8.48 1.12 -8.77
N PHE A 151 -9.17 0.83 -7.67
CA PHE A 151 -9.40 -0.55 -7.23
C PHE A 151 -10.34 -1.35 -8.13
N ASP A 152 -11.32 -0.69 -8.75
CA ASP A 152 -12.29 -1.36 -9.66
C ASP A 152 -11.59 -1.90 -10.93
N LYS A 153 -10.55 -1.22 -11.41
CA LYS A 153 -9.75 -1.63 -12.57
C LYS A 153 -8.67 -2.66 -12.24
N ARG A 154 -8.53 -3.08 -10.98
CA ARG A 154 -7.45 -3.97 -10.54
C ARG A 154 -7.98 -5.30 -10.04
N GLU A 155 -7.21 -6.35 -10.32
CA GLU A 155 -7.41 -7.69 -9.76
C GLU A 155 -6.46 -7.97 -8.58
N THR A 156 -5.34 -7.27 -8.49
CA THR A 156 -4.28 -7.51 -7.50
C THR A 156 -3.71 -6.20 -7.00
N THR A 157 -3.80 -5.99 -5.69
CA THR A 157 -3.23 -4.84 -4.99
C THR A 157 -2.78 -5.28 -3.60
N ILE A 158 -1.56 -4.90 -3.22
CA ILE A 158 -1.04 -5.15 -1.87
C ILE A 158 -1.16 -3.86 -1.08
N ILE A 159 -1.78 -3.92 0.08
CA ILE A 159 -2.20 -2.76 0.85
C ILE A 159 -1.68 -2.91 2.27
N ASN A 160 -1.17 -1.84 2.85
CA ASN A 160 -1.17 -1.73 4.31
C ASN A 160 -2.00 -0.56 4.80
N THR A 161 -2.44 -0.64 6.05
CA THR A 161 -3.27 0.37 6.70
C THR A 161 -3.12 0.32 8.22
N ASN A 162 -3.27 1.47 8.88
CA ASN A 162 -3.40 1.54 10.33
C ASN A 162 -4.82 1.25 10.84
N HIS A 163 -5.76 0.99 9.92
CA HIS A 163 -7.17 0.81 10.22
C HIS A 163 -7.59 -0.66 10.10
N ASN A 164 -8.35 -1.15 11.07
CA ASN A 164 -9.01 -2.45 10.93
C ASN A 164 -10.20 -2.37 9.96
N GLY A 165 -10.76 -3.53 9.58
CA GLY A 165 -11.88 -3.58 8.64
C GLY A 165 -13.11 -2.74 9.03
N LYS A 166 -13.42 -2.62 10.32
CA LYS A 166 -14.54 -1.78 10.80
C LYS A 166 -14.23 -0.30 10.66
N GLU A 167 -12.98 0.10 10.86
CA GLU A 167 -12.52 1.48 10.69
C GLU A 167 -12.46 1.87 9.21
N LEU A 168 -11.96 0.98 8.35
CA LEU A 168 -12.02 1.17 6.89
C LEU A 168 -13.47 1.37 6.42
N ALA A 169 -14.42 0.62 6.96
CA ALA A 169 -15.85 0.77 6.65
C ALA A 169 -16.49 2.07 7.19
N ARG A 170 -15.83 2.76 8.11
CA ARG A 170 -16.24 4.12 8.55
C ARG A 170 -15.59 5.20 7.69
N ILE A 171 -14.41 4.93 7.16
CA ILE A 171 -13.65 5.86 6.31
C ILE A 171 -14.21 5.87 4.88
N TYR A 172 -14.50 4.70 4.33
CA TYR A 172 -14.89 4.52 2.95
C TYR A 172 -16.32 3.99 2.82
N ASN A 173 -16.98 4.36 1.72
CA ASN A 173 -18.25 3.78 1.34
C ASN A 173 -18.13 2.27 1.02
N ASP A 174 -19.24 1.55 1.15
CA ASP A 174 -19.31 0.09 1.00
C ASP A 174 -18.76 -0.42 -0.35
N LYS A 175 -18.93 0.35 -1.43
CA LYS A 175 -18.45 -0.05 -2.76
C LYS A 175 -16.92 -0.06 -2.79
N LEU A 176 -16.27 0.94 -2.20
CA LEU A 176 -14.82 1.00 -2.12
C LEU A 176 -14.28 -0.07 -1.17
N VAL A 177 -14.91 -0.28 -0.01
CA VAL A 177 -14.54 -1.38 0.93
C VAL A 177 -14.60 -2.74 0.23
N SER A 178 -15.66 -3.01 -0.54
CA SER A 178 -15.81 -4.24 -1.32
C SER A 178 -14.66 -4.44 -2.32
N ARG A 179 -14.20 -3.37 -2.98
CA ARG A 179 -13.08 -3.43 -3.92
C ARG A 179 -11.72 -3.59 -3.23
N ILE A 180 -11.53 -2.98 -2.07
CA ILE A 180 -10.34 -3.18 -1.23
C ILE A 180 -10.25 -4.63 -0.78
N GLY A 181 -11.35 -5.25 -0.33
CA GLY A 181 -11.40 -6.66 0.10
C GLY A 181 -11.52 -7.69 -1.01
N LYS A 182 -11.41 -7.30 -2.29
CA LYS A 182 -11.61 -8.19 -3.43
C LYS A 182 -10.61 -9.36 -3.39
N ARG A 183 -11.14 -10.59 -3.31
CA ARG A 183 -10.35 -11.85 -3.26
C ARG A 183 -9.28 -11.86 -2.16
N SER A 184 -9.54 -11.20 -1.03
CA SER A 184 -8.58 -11.15 0.09
C SER A 184 -8.78 -12.26 1.12
N GLU A 185 -9.71 -13.19 0.93
CA GLU A 185 -9.91 -14.32 1.85
C GLU A 185 -8.61 -15.12 2.02
N GLY A 186 -8.12 -15.22 3.26
CA GLY A 186 -6.83 -15.85 3.58
C GLY A 186 -5.59 -14.99 3.34
N ASN A 187 -5.73 -13.78 2.78
CA ASN A 187 -4.65 -12.85 2.43
C ASN A 187 -4.64 -11.59 3.29
N VAL A 188 -5.20 -11.69 4.50
CA VAL A 188 -5.27 -10.59 5.47
C VAL A 188 -4.46 -10.96 6.69
N TYR A 189 -3.55 -10.08 7.10
CA TYR A 189 -2.76 -10.23 8.32
C TYR A 189 -2.90 -9.02 9.22
N ASN A 190 -3.02 -9.26 10.53
CA ASN A 190 -3.20 -8.22 11.52
C ASN A 190 -1.99 -8.17 12.46
N MET A 191 -1.34 -7.00 12.53
CA MET A 191 -0.15 -6.69 13.33
C MET A 191 -0.53 -5.90 14.61
N THR A 192 -1.72 -6.10 15.17
CA THR A 192 -2.18 -5.37 16.38
C THR A 192 -1.38 -5.70 17.63
N ASP A 193 -0.80 -6.89 17.72
CA ASP A 193 -0.07 -7.37 18.91
C ASP A 193 1.44 -7.08 18.86
N ILE A 194 1.87 -6.24 17.91
CA ILE A 194 3.26 -5.79 17.76
C ILE A 194 3.39 -4.38 18.35
N GLN A 195 4.46 -4.16 19.13
CA GLN A 195 4.72 -2.85 19.73
C GLN A 195 5.28 -1.86 18.70
N ASP A 196 4.94 -0.59 18.87
CA ASP A 196 5.52 0.49 18.07
C ASP A 196 7.03 0.60 18.34
N LYS A 197 7.86 0.35 17.31
CA LYS A 197 9.32 0.45 17.41
C LYS A 197 9.87 1.85 17.12
N ARG A 198 9.06 2.78 16.58
CA ARG A 198 9.46 4.19 16.34
C ARG A 198 9.64 4.94 17.66
N MET A 199 8.88 4.58 18.69
CA MET A 199 8.91 5.24 20.00
C MET A 199 10.00 4.72 20.96
N LYS A 200 10.82 3.73 20.57
CA LYS A 200 11.97 3.28 21.38
C LYS A 200 13.11 4.33 21.51
N ARG A 201 12.94 5.55 20.98
CA ARG A 201 13.79 6.70 21.35
C ARG A 201 13.34 7.18 22.73
N ASN A 202 14.12 6.81 23.75
CA ASN A 202 13.99 7.30 25.12
C ASN A 202 13.73 8.81 25.13
N PHE A 203 12.60 9.22 25.71
CA PHE A 203 12.49 10.53 26.34
C PHE A 203 13.26 10.52 27.66
#